data_AF-A0A3S4XMM9-F1
#
_entry.id   AF-A0A3S4XMM9-F1
#
_cell.length_a   1.000
_cell.length_b   1.000
_cell.length_c   1.000
_cell.angle_alpha   90.00
_cell.angle_beta   90.00
_cell.angle_gamma   90.00
#
_symmetry.space_group_name_H-M   'P 1'
#
loop_
_entity.id
_entity.type
_entity.pdbx_description
1 polymer ?
#
loop_
_entity_poly.entity_id
_entity_poly.type
_entity_poly.pdbx_seq_one_letter_code
_entity_poly.pdbx_strand_id
1 'polypeptide(L)' 'MGTLIGEGNLMLVNEDIGKVLRVRRVNMDECLVSYDVPTAFDPSVLYEERDAVCH' A
#
# COMPACT_ATOMS: atom_id res chain seq x y z
N MET A 1 5.67 8.06 1.07
CA MET A 1 6.06 7.38 2.33
C MET A 1 4.75 6.94 2.96
N GLY A 2 4.35 5.68 2.78
CA GLY A 2 3.05 5.19 3.24
C GLY A 2 3.01 4.99 4.76
N THR A 3 1.84 5.17 5.37
CA THR A 3 1.63 4.91 6.80
C THR A 3 1.13 3.48 6.97
N LEU A 4 1.93 2.65 7.66
CA LEU A 4 1.47 1.32 8.07
C LEU A 4 0.45 1.50 9.20
N ILE A 5 -0.79 1.12 8.91
CA ILE A 5 -1.87 1.07 9.88
C ILE A 5 -1.78 -0.31 10.57
N GLY A 6 -2.27 -0.42 11.80
CA GLY A 6 -2.25 -1.68 12.55
C GLY A 6 -2.82 -2.86 11.74
N GLU A 7 -2.45 -4.08 12.15
CA GLU A 7 -2.92 -5.35 11.58
C GLU A 7 -2.37 -5.71 10.19
N GLY A 8 -1.36 -5.00 9.70
CA GLY A 8 -0.71 -5.30 8.41
C GLY A 8 -1.30 -4.54 7.22
N ASN A 9 -2.20 -3.60 7.48
CA ASN A 9 -2.78 -2.73 6.46
C ASN A 9 -1.86 -1.53 6.19
N LEU A 10 -1.72 -1.15 4.93
CA LEU A 10 -0.95 0.02 4.51
C LEU A 10 -1.89 1.00 3.83
N MET A 11 -2.01 2.21 4.36
CA MET A 11 -2.80 3.25 3.70
C MET A 11 -1.90 4.04 2.76
N LEU A 12 -2.34 4.13 1.51
CA LEU A 12 -1.68 4.88 0.45
C LEU A 12 -2.50 6.13 0.14
N VAL A 13 -1.79 7.24 -0.04
CA VAL A 13 -2.35 8.45 -0.64
C VAL A 13 -2.17 8.37 -2.15
N ASN A 14 -3.01 9.09 -2.91
CA ASN A 14 -3.03 9.02 -4.38
C ASN A 14 -1.66 9.20 -5.04
N GLU A 15 -0.77 10.00 -4.43
CA GLU A 15 0.57 10.23 -4.95
C GLU A 15 1.52 9.02 -4.80
N ASP A 16 1.25 8.11 -3.87
CA ASP A 16 2.07 6.91 -3.62
C ASP A 16 1.61 5.71 -4.45
N ILE A 17 0.47 5.81 -5.13
CA ILE A 17 -0.13 4.72 -5.91
C ILE A 17 0.65 4.49 -7.20
N GLY A 18 0.93 3.22 -7.52
CA GLY A 18 1.75 2.81 -8.66
C GLY A 18 3.25 2.98 -8.49
N LYS A 19 3.71 3.48 -7.33
CA LYS A 19 5.13 3.55 -6.99
C LYS A 19 5.60 2.26 -6.31
N VAL A 20 6.92 2.06 -6.30
CA VAL A 20 7.55 0.98 -5.55
C VAL A 20 7.39 1.26 -4.05
N LEU A 21 6.72 0.36 -3.35
CA LEU A 21 6.48 0.47 -1.92
C LEU A 21 7.37 -0.50 -1.15
N ARG A 22 8.07 0.05 -0.15
CA ARG A 22 9.00 -0.70 0.69
C ARG A 22 8.52 -0.59 2.13
N VAL A 23 8.17 -1.71 2.74
CA VAL A 23 7.70 -1.78 4.11
C VAL A 23 8.80 -2.38 4.97
N ARG A 24 9.22 -1.66 6.00
CA ARG A 24 10.22 -2.13 6.95
C ARG A 24 9.63 -2.11 8.35
N ARG A 25 9.62 -3.28 9.00
CA ARG A 25 9.35 -3.39 10.44
C ARG A 25 10.67 -3.29 11.21
N VAL A 26 10.59 -2.81 12.45
CA VAL A 26 11.77 -2.74 13.33
C VAL A 26 12.32 -4.16 13.52
N ASN A 27 13.63 -4.32 13.29
CA ASN A 27 14.35 -5.60 13.39
C ASN A 27 13.91 -6.70 12.40
N MET A 28 13.23 -6.35 11.31
CA MET A 28 12.95 -7.28 10.20
C MET A 28 13.54 -6.76 8.89
N ASP A 29 13.75 -7.68 7.97
CA ASP A 29 14.12 -7.36 6.60
C ASP A 29 13.04 -6.49 5.94
N GLU A 30 13.49 -5.66 5.01
CA GLU A 30 12.60 -4.84 4.21
C GLU A 30 11.81 -5.73 3.25
N CYS A 31 10.53 -5.45 3.16
CA CYS A 31 9.61 -6.13 2.27
C CYS A 31 9.25 -5.21 1.09
N LEU A 32 9.31 -5.76 -0.12
CA LEU A 32 8.77 -5.11 -1.31
C LEU A 32 7.29 -5.47 -1.47
N VAL A 33 6.44 -4.45 -1.46
CA VAL A 33 4.99 -4.63 -1.58
C VAL A 33 4.58 -4.58 -3.04
N SER A 34 3.90 -5.64 -3.49
CA SER A 34 3.27 -5.74 -4.80
C SER A 34 1.75 -5.80 -4.65
N TYR A 35 1.03 -5.00 -5.44
CA TYR A 35 -0.43 -4.94 -5.44
C TYR A 35 -0.91 -4.49 -6.82
N ASP A 36 -2.16 -4.78 -7.15
CA ASP A 36 -2.77 -4.33 -8.40
C ASP A 36 -3.14 -2.85 -8.32
N VAL A 37 -2.52 -2.05 -9.19
CA VAL A 37 -2.76 -0.61 -9.28
C VAL A 37 -4.04 -0.37 -10.06
N PRO A 38 -5.07 0.27 -9.47
CA PRO A 38 -6.31 0.54 -10.17
C PRO A 38 -6.09 1.53 -11.32
N THR A 39 -6.76 1.29 -12.45
CA THR A 39 -6.67 2.17 -13.63
C THR A 39 -7.43 3.48 -13.46
N ALA A 40 -8.40 3.52 -12.55
CA ALA A 40 -9.18 4.71 -12.20
C ALA A 40 -9.71 4.60 -10.77
N PHE A 41 -9.83 5.74 -10.09
CA PHE A 41 -10.47 5.84 -8.77
C PHE A 41 -11.93 6.23 -8.93
N ASP A 42 -12.82 5.54 -8.21
CA ASP A 42 -14.22 5.92 -8.13
C ASP A 42 -14.39 7.13 -7.20
N PRO A 43 -14.81 8.30 -7.72
CA PRO A 43 -14.96 9.50 -6.90
C PRO A 43 -16.11 9.42 -5.88
N SER A 44 -16.98 8.41 -5.98
CA SER A 44 -18.04 8.14 -5.00
C SER A 44 -17.55 7.36 -3.78
N VAL A 45 -16.32 6.83 -3.83
CA VAL A 45 -15.72 6.02 -2.77
C VAL A 45 -14.49 6.74 -2.22
N LEU A 46 -14.45 6.94 -0.90
CA LEU A 46 -13.35 7.66 -0.25
C LEU A 46 -12.08 6.81 -0.11
N TYR A 47 -12.23 5.49 0.02
CA TYR A 47 -11.13 4.53 0.21
C TYR A 47 -11.42 3.23 -0.53
N GLU A 48 -10.40 2.70 -1.19
CA GLU A 48 -10.46 1.40 -1.87
C GLU A 48 -9.48 0.43 -1.22
N GLU A 49 -9.94 -0.78 -0.94
CA GLU A 49 -9.11 -1.83 -0.33
C GLU A 49 -8.70 -2.87 -1.38
N ARG A 50 -7.43 -3.28 -1.29
CA ARG A 50 -6.80 -4.27 -2.18
C ARG A 50 -5.85 -5.14 -1.38
N ASP A 51 -5.80 -6.41 -1.75
CA ASP A 51 -4.81 -7.33 -1.24
C ASP A 51 -3.42 -6.97 -1.80
N ALA A 52 -2.39 -7.16 -0.98
CA ALA A 52 -1.02 -6.93 -1.35
C ALA A 52 -0.13 -8.11 -0.93
N VAL A 53 0.87 -8.42 -1.74
CA VAL A 53 1.85 -9.46 -1.48
C VAL A 53 3.17 -8.81 -1.06
N CYS A 54 3.77 -9.42 -0.05
CA CYS A 54 5.07 -9.06 0.46
C CYS A 54 6.12 -10.06 -0.04
N HIS A 55 7.17 -9.56 -0.68
CA HIS A 55 8.32 -10.34 -1.17
C HIS A 55 9.57 -10.07 -0.34
#